data_AF-A0A5P8E5B7-F1
#
_entry.id   AF-A0A5P8E5B7-F1
#
_cell.length_a   1.000
_cell.length_b   1.000
_cell.length_c   1.000
_cell.angle_alpha   90.00
_cell.angle_beta   90.00
_cell.angle_gamma   90.00
#
_symmetry.space_group_name_H-M   'P 1'
#
loop_
_entity.id
_entity.type
_entity.pdbx_description
1 polymer ?
#
loop_
_entity_poly.entity_id
_entity_poly.type
_entity_poly.pdbx_seq_one_letter_code
_entity_poly.pdbx_strand_id
1 'polypeptide(L)'
;MQIRISKSSVFAEVQKLAAYVAAKQADGSADGSAYPRIAIQDEDREVLESAWQDVLTDVARILAPYITDAELPPLPHGIDLAADFVLNVAVPETLPSAHAAALPTAIVRYAVRRLLATWTAIAMPEQADRFAAYAETARKTLRSLLLSQVRR
;
A
#
# COMPACT_ATOMS: atom_id res chain seq x y z
N MET A 1 7.02 19.17 5.54
CA MET A 1 5.67 18.72 5.14
C MET A 1 5.28 17.52 5.99
N GLN A 2 4.05 17.45 6.49
CA GLN A 2 3.55 16.26 7.16
C GLN A 2 2.71 15.44 6.18
N ILE A 3 2.99 14.13 6.09
CA ILE A 3 2.20 13.16 5.34
C ILE A 3 1.51 12.26 6.38
N ARG A 4 0.18 12.28 6.40
CA ARG A 4 -0.61 11.36 7.22
C ARG A 4 -1.31 10.34 6.33
N ILE A 5 -1.17 9.07 6.67
CA ILE A 5 -1.79 7.97 5.95
C ILE A 5 -2.64 7.17 6.92
N SER A 6 -3.94 7.18 6.67
CA SER A 6 -4.90 6.45 7.48
C SER A 6 -4.87 4.97 7.13
N LYS A 7 -4.49 4.15 8.11
CA LYS A 7 -4.43 2.69 7.96
C LYS A 7 -5.81 2.09 7.69
N SER A 8 -6.81 2.51 8.46
CA SER A 8 -8.20 2.06 8.27
C SER A 8 -8.72 2.37 6.87
N SER A 9 -8.37 3.54 6.33
CA SER A 9 -8.75 3.92 4.95
C SER A 9 -8.06 3.03 3.90
N VAL A 10 -6.77 2.73 4.10
CA VAL A 10 -6.03 1.81 3.21
C VAL A 10 -6.63 0.41 3.26
N PHE A 11 -6.89 -0.12 4.46
CA PHE A 11 -7.45 -1.46 4.63
C PHE A 11 -8.85 -1.57 4.03
N ALA A 12 -9.69 -0.56 4.21
CA ALA A 12 -11.01 -0.51 3.57
C ALA A 12 -10.91 -0.55 2.04
N GLU A 13 -9.92 0.13 1.45
CA GLU A 13 -9.72 0.10 0.00
C GLU A 13 -9.20 -1.26 -0.48
N VAL A 14 -8.29 -1.88 0.26
CA VAL A 14 -7.81 -3.24 -0.02
C VAL A 14 -8.97 -4.24 0.02
N GLN A 15 -9.83 -4.17 1.03
CA GLN A 15 -10.99 -5.04 1.16
C GLN A 15 -11.98 -4.87 0.00
N LYS A 16 -12.26 -3.63 -0.42
CA LYS A 16 -13.11 -3.36 -1.59
C LYS A 16 -12.54 -3.96 -2.87
N LEU A 17 -11.24 -3.78 -3.11
CA LEU A 17 -10.59 -4.33 -4.30
C LEU A 17 -10.54 -5.85 -4.28
N ALA A 18 -10.24 -6.46 -3.13
CA ALA A 18 -10.28 -7.91 -2.96
C ALA A 18 -11.68 -8.46 -3.24
N ALA A 19 -12.73 -7.84 -2.71
CA ALA A 19 -14.12 -8.22 -2.97
C ALA A 19 -14.50 -8.08 -4.45
N TYR A 20 -14.06 -7.00 -5.13
CA TYR A 20 -14.26 -6.83 -6.57
C TYR A 20 -13.57 -7.93 -7.39
N VAL A 21 -12.33 -8.28 -7.04
CA VAL A 21 -11.61 -9.38 -7.68
C VAL A 21 -12.33 -10.70 -7.43
N ALA A 22 -12.75 -10.97 -6.19
CA ALA A 22 -13.49 -12.16 -5.79
C ALA A 22 -14.80 -12.31 -6.59
N ALA A 23 -15.59 -11.25 -6.71
CA ALA A 23 -16.83 -11.24 -7.49
C ALA A 23 -16.57 -11.52 -8.97
N LYS A 24 -15.58 -10.87 -9.57
CA LYS A 24 -15.17 -11.09 -10.97
C LYS A 24 -14.76 -12.54 -11.26
N GLN A 25 -14.19 -13.24 -10.28
CA GLN A 25 -13.82 -14.66 -10.42
C GLN A 25 -15.00 -15.59 -10.16
N ALA A 26 -15.88 -15.25 -9.20
CA ALA A 26 -17.08 -16.02 -8.89
C ALA A 26 -18.05 -16.05 -10.07
N ASP A 27 -18.21 -14.95 -10.80
CA ASP A 27 -18.99 -14.87 -12.04
C ASP A 27 -18.48 -15.83 -13.13
N GLY A 28 -17.19 -16.23 -13.06
CA GLY A 28 -16.57 -17.19 -13.98
C GLY A 28 -16.46 -18.63 -13.44
N SER A 29 -16.73 -18.86 -12.15
CA SER A 29 -16.73 -20.19 -11.54
C SER A 29 -18.13 -20.79 -11.60
N ALA A 30 -18.27 -22.01 -12.12
CA ALA A 30 -19.56 -22.69 -12.29
C ALA A 30 -20.33 -22.92 -10.96
N ASP A 31 -19.65 -22.78 -9.83
CA ASP A 31 -20.07 -23.18 -8.49
C ASP A 31 -20.05 -22.02 -7.48
N GLY A 32 -19.72 -20.78 -7.89
CA GLY A 32 -19.77 -19.57 -7.04
C GLY A 32 -18.81 -19.57 -5.84
N SER A 33 -17.94 -20.59 -5.75
CA SER A 33 -17.11 -20.90 -4.58
C SER A 33 -15.83 -20.05 -4.50
N ALA A 34 -15.56 -19.21 -5.50
CA ALA A 34 -14.39 -18.33 -5.54
C ALA A 34 -14.51 -17.14 -4.58
N TYR A 35 -15.73 -16.63 -4.33
CA TYR A 35 -15.93 -15.45 -3.49
C TYR A 35 -15.42 -15.61 -2.04
N PRO A 36 -15.86 -16.63 -1.27
CA PRO A 36 -15.41 -16.81 0.11
C PRO A 36 -13.92 -17.14 0.24
N ARG A 37 -13.27 -17.60 -0.85
CA ARG A 37 -11.83 -17.91 -0.87
C ARG A 37 -10.94 -16.69 -1.11
N ILE A 38 -11.47 -15.65 -1.77
CA ILE A 38 -10.69 -14.49 -2.23
C ILE A 38 -11.02 -13.23 -1.43
N ALA A 39 -12.23 -13.14 -0.87
CA ALA A 39 -12.59 -12.05 0.02
C ALA A 39 -11.77 -12.14 1.32
N ILE A 40 -11.22 -11.00 1.75
CA ILE A 40 -10.49 -10.88 3.02
C ILE A 40 -11.47 -11.09 4.17
N GLN A 41 -11.15 -12.05 5.03
CA GLN A 41 -11.87 -12.34 6.27
C GLN A 41 -11.11 -11.81 7.49
N ASP A 42 -11.73 -11.83 8.66
CA ASP A 42 -11.10 -11.36 9.89
C ASP A 42 -9.88 -12.19 10.28
N GLU A 43 -9.82 -13.46 9.87
CA GLU A 43 -8.68 -14.36 10.06
C GLU A 43 -7.44 -13.94 9.27
N ASP A 44 -7.61 -13.24 8.14
CA ASP A 44 -6.52 -12.80 7.27
C ASP A 44 -5.85 -11.50 7.75
N ARG A 45 -6.38 -10.93 8.84
CA ARG A 45 -5.99 -9.61 9.33
C ARG A 45 -4.55 -9.56 9.82
N GLU A 46 -4.05 -10.64 10.43
CA GLU A 46 -2.65 -10.74 10.86
C GLU A 46 -1.66 -10.65 9.69
N VAL A 47 -1.99 -11.29 8.56
CA VAL A 47 -1.18 -11.28 7.34
C VAL A 47 -1.11 -9.87 6.76
N LEU A 48 -2.27 -9.20 6.66
CA LEU A 48 -2.34 -7.82 6.18
C LEU A 48 -1.61 -6.85 7.10
N GLU A 49 -1.59 -7.14 8.40
CA GLU A 49 -0.90 -6.31 9.39
C GLU A 49 0.61 -6.40 9.26
N SER A 50 1.14 -7.61 9.10
CA SER A 50 2.56 -7.82 8.79
C SER A 50 2.94 -7.13 7.47
N ALA A 51 2.11 -7.32 6.44
CA ALA A 51 2.32 -6.68 5.14
C ALA A 51 2.24 -5.15 5.20
N TRP A 52 1.45 -4.59 6.11
CA TRP A 52 1.38 -3.15 6.34
C TRP A 52 2.70 -2.63 6.90
N GLN A 53 3.30 -3.30 7.88
CA GLN A 53 4.62 -2.91 8.42
C GLN A 53 5.72 -2.93 7.34
N ASP A 54 5.69 -3.91 6.45
CA ASP A 54 6.60 -3.97 5.30
C ASP A 54 6.41 -2.77 4.36
N VAL A 55 5.16 -2.40 4.09
CA VAL A 55 4.83 -1.22 3.28
C VAL A 55 5.37 0.05 3.95
N LEU A 56 5.16 0.23 5.25
CA LEU A 56 5.64 1.40 5.98
C LEU A 56 7.17 1.49 5.92
N THR A 57 7.85 0.36 6.13
CA THR A 57 9.31 0.26 6.06
C THR A 57 9.81 0.61 4.66
N ASP A 58 9.15 0.14 3.60
CA ASP A 58 9.58 0.42 2.23
C ASP A 58 9.30 1.87 1.81
N VAL A 59 8.19 2.45 2.25
CA VAL A 59 7.88 3.87 2.06
C VAL A 59 8.91 4.74 2.77
N ALA A 60 9.24 4.44 4.03
CA ALA A 60 10.28 5.13 4.77
C ALA A 60 11.63 5.03 4.05
N ARG A 61 11.99 3.86 3.52
CA ARG A 61 13.22 3.66 2.73
C ARG A 61 13.22 4.47 1.43
N ILE A 62 12.09 4.54 0.72
CA ILE A 62 11.96 5.34 -0.52
C ILE A 62 12.12 6.84 -0.22
N LEU A 63 11.56 7.29 0.91
CA LEU A 63 11.60 8.69 1.32
C LEU A 63 12.84 9.06 2.12
N ALA A 64 13.68 8.10 2.53
CA ALA A 64 14.85 8.31 3.38
C ALA A 64 15.74 9.51 3.01
N PRO A 65 16.04 9.79 1.72
CA PRO A 65 16.82 10.98 1.34
C PRO A 65 16.16 12.32 1.65
N TYR A 66 14.86 12.32 1.94
CA TYR A 66 14.01 13.51 2.15
C TYR A 66 13.42 13.57 3.57
N ILE A 67 13.73 12.59 4.43
CA ILE A 67 13.29 12.57 5.82
C ILE A 67 14.28 13.39 6.65
N THR A 68 13.82 14.50 7.25
CA THR A 68 14.57 15.23 8.28
C THR A 68 14.25 14.76 9.69
N ASP A 69 13.06 14.21 9.87
CA ASP A 69 12.56 13.70 11.14
C ASP A 69 11.45 12.69 10.83
N ALA A 70 11.45 11.51 11.44
CA ALA A 70 10.41 10.51 11.23
C ALA A 70 9.98 9.92 12.57
N GLU A 71 8.75 10.20 12.97
CA GLU A 71 8.07 9.43 14.01
C GLU A 71 7.54 8.15 13.37
N LEU A 72 8.37 7.12 13.31
CA LEU A 72 7.85 5.78 13.04
C LEU A 72 7.01 5.37 14.26
N PRO A 73 5.73 4.97 14.08
CA PRO A 73 4.97 4.45 15.19
C PRO A 73 5.69 3.24 15.79
N PRO A 74 5.68 3.06 17.12
CA PRO A 74 6.29 1.89 17.75
C PRO A 74 5.74 0.62 17.10
N LEU A 75 6.59 -0.40 16.94
CA LEU A 75 6.17 -1.72 16.46
C LEU A 75 5.00 -2.19 17.31
N PRO A 76 3.77 -2.25 16.76
CA PRO A 76 2.61 -2.53 17.58
C PRO A 76 2.72 -3.96 18.11
N HIS A 77 2.50 -4.14 19.41
CA HIS A 77 2.37 -5.46 20.04
C HIS A 77 0.95 -6.00 19.80
N GLY A 78 0.56 -6.12 18.51
CA GLY A 78 -0.77 -6.55 18.10
C GLY A 78 -1.31 -5.83 16.85
N ILE A 79 -2.56 -6.14 16.49
CA ILE A 79 -3.28 -5.48 15.38
C ILE A 79 -3.88 -4.18 15.93
N ASP A 80 -3.33 -3.03 15.53
CA ASP A 80 -3.89 -1.71 15.85
C ASP A 80 -4.33 -1.01 14.55
N LEU A 81 -5.64 -1.04 14.29
CA LEU A 81 -6.26 -0.42 13.12
C LEU A 81 -6.43 1.09 13.26
N ALA A 82 -6.26 1.65 14.47
CA ALA A 82 -6.37 3.08 14.74
C ALA A 82 -5.02 3.81 14.58
N ALA A 83 -3.91 3.08 14.50
CA ALA A 83 -2.59 3.64 14.28
C ALA A 83 -2.43 4.17 12.84
N ASP A 84 -2.72 5.46 12.65
CA ASP A 84 -2.33 6.20 11.46
C ASP A 84 -0.81 6.21 11.33
N PHE A 85 -0.33 6.11 10.09
CA PHE A 85 1.08 6.31 9.79
C PHE A 85 1.33 7.78 9.49
N VAL A 86 2.09 8.44 10.35
CA VAL A 86 2.48 9.84 10.19
C VAL A 86 3.96 9.89 9.83
N LEU A 87 4.29 10.53 8.72
CA LEU A 87 5.64 10.85 8.32
C LEU A 87 5.82 12.36 8.28
N ASN A 88 6.82 12.85 9.01
CA ASN A 88 7.34 14.19 8.78
C ASN A 88 8.41 14.08 7.68
N VAL A 89 8.32 14.92 6.65
CA VAL A 89 9.22 14.86 5.49
C VAL A 89 9.65 16.27 5.16
N ALA A 90 10.95 16.55 5.18
CA ALA A 90 11.48 17.78 4.61
C ALA A 90 11.64 17.57 3.12
N VAL A 91 10.55 17.89 2.42
CA VAL A 91 10.59 18.00 0.98
C VAL A 91 11.54 19.15 0.62
N PRO A 92 12.61 18.91 -0.17
CA PRO A 92 13.50 19.97 -0.62
C PRO A 92 12.71 21.02 -1.40
N GLU A 93 13.08 22.29 -1.30
CA GLU A 93 12.46 23.37 -2.09
C GLU A 93 12.56 23.13 -3.60
N THR A 94 13.50 22.29 -4.03
CA THR A 94 13.69 21.92 -5.43
C THR A 94 12.64 20.95 -5.95
N LEU A 95 11.90 20.23 -5.09
CA LEU A 95 10.82 19.34 -5.53
C LEU A 95 9.63 20.17 -6.03
N PRO A 96 9.13 19.95 -7.27
CA PRO A 96 7.97 20.67 -7.76
C PRO A 96 6.77 20.52 -6.81
N SER A 97 6.08 21.61 -6.52
CA SER A 97 4.92 21.62 -5.60
C SER A 97 3.83 20.62 -6.02
N ALA A 98 3.62 20.44 -7.32
CA ALA A 98 2.71 19.43 -7.86
C ALA A 98 3.15 17.99 -7.51
N HIS A 99 4.45 17.70 -7.50
CA HIS A 99 4.97 16.39 -7.11
C HIS A 99 4.86 16.19 -5.60
N ALA A 100 5.17 17.22 -4.80
CA ALA A 100 4.98 17.20 -3.35
C ALA A 100 3.51 16.92 -2.99
N ALA A 101 2.56 17.58 -3.65
CA ALA A 101 1.12 17.37 -3.47
C ALA A 101 0.64 15.98 -3.92
N ALA A 102 1.31 15.35 -4.88
CA ALA A 102 0.97 14.02 -5.36
C ALA A 102 1.51 12.87 -4.49
N LEU A 103 2.49 13.14 -3.60
CA LEU A 103 3.14 12.12 -2.78
C LEU A 103 2.15 11.32 -1.91
N PRO A 104 1.23 11.94 -1.13
CA PRO A 104 0.30 11.17 -0.29
C PRO A 104 -0.53 10.17 -1.11
N THR A 105 -1.07 10.61 -2.24
CA THR A 105 -1.85 9.78 -3.16
C THR A 105 -1.01 8.64 -3.74
N ALA A 106 0.24 8.91 -4.12
CA ALA A 106 1.14 7.89 -4.64
C ALA A 106 1.51 6.84 -3.58
N ILE A 107 1.72 7.26 -2.33
CA ILE A 107 2.01 6.35 -1.23
C ILE A 107 0.80 5.47 -0.92
N VAL A 108 -0.40 6.05 -0.80
CA VAL A 108 -1.65 5.28 -0.59
C VAL A 108 -1.85 4.26 -1.70
N ARG A 109 -1.66 4.67 -2.97
CA ARG A 109 -1.78 3.78 -4.12
C ARG A 109 -0.78 2.62 -4.07
N TYR A 110 0.47 2.90 -3.70
CA TYR A 110 1.48 1.87 -3.51
C TYR A 110 1.10 0.91 -2.38
N ALA A 111 0.71 1.44 -1.23
CA ALA A 111 0.31 0.68 -0.06
C ALA A 111 -0.84 -0.30 -0.36
N VAL A 112 -1.94 0.22 -0.92
CA VAL A 112 -3.11 -0.60 -1.29
C VAL A 112 -2.71 -1.73 -2.25
N ARG A 113 -1.94 -1.42 -3.29
CA ARG A 113 -1.53 -2.42 -4.28
C ARG A 113 -0.55 -3.45 -3.70
N ARG A 114 0.35 -3.03 -2.80
CA ARG A 114 1.30 -3.94 -2.16
C ARG A 114 0.61 -4.89 -1.20
N LEU A 115 -0.32 -4.40 -0.38
CA LEU A 115 -1.15 -5.22 0.50
C LEU A 115 -1.99 -6.21 -0.31
N LEU A 116 -2.65 -5.73 -1.37
CA LEU A 116 -3.44 -6.59 -2.24
C LEU A 116 -2.56 -7.66 -2.91
N ALA A 117 -1.35 -7.31 -3.35
CA ALA A 117 -0.40 -8.27 -3.92
C ALA A 117 -0.03 -9.37 -2.91
N THR A 118 0.28 -8.99 -1.66
CA THR A 118 0.57 -9.96 -0.60
C THR A 118 -0.62 -10.88 -0.33
N TRP A 119 -1.83 -10.32 -0.24
CA TRP A 119 -3.05 -11.11 -0.08
C TRP A 119 -3.28 -12.09 -1.24
N THR A 120 -3.21 -11.59 -2.47
CA THR A 120 -3.43 -12.42 -3.68
C THR A 120 -2.38 -13.51 -3.84
N ALA A 121 -1.16 -13.33 -3.32
CA ALA A 121 -0.15 -14.38 -3.33
C ALA A 121 -0.56 -15.62 -2.51
N ILE A 122 -1.45 -15.45 -1.53
CA ILE A 122 -1.98 -16.50 -0.69
C ILE A 122 -3.31 -17.02 -1.24
N ALA A 123 -4.24 -16.09 -1.50
CA ALA A 123 -5.62 -16.44 -1.88
C ALA A 123 -5.76 -16.82 -3.37
N MET A 124 -4.87 -16.33 -4.23
CA MET A 124 -4.91 -16.51 -5.69
C MET A 124 -3.49 -16.61 -6.29
N PRO A 125 -2.70 -17.64 -5.93
CA PRO A 125 -1.29 -17.73 -6.31
C PRO A 125 -1.06 -17.62 -7.82
N GLU A 126 -2.01 -18.06 -8.64
CA GLU A 126 -1.96 -17.98 -10.11
C GLU A 126 -2.00 -16.55 -10.67
N GLN A 127 -2.47 -15.57 -9.89
CA GLN A 127 -2.47 -14.15 -10.26
C GLN A 127 -1.45 -13.33 -9.46
N ALA A 128 -0.68 -13.95 -8.57
CA ALA A 128 0.26 -13.28 -7.68
C ALA A 128 1.23 -12.34 -8.44
N ASP A 129 1.79 -12.82 -9.56
CA ASP A 129 2.74 -12.06 -10.38
C ASP A 129 2.12 -10.79 -10.97
N ARG A 130 0.84 -10.86 -11.37
CA ARG A 130 0.11 -9.73 -11.93
C ARG A 130 -0.07 -8.63 -10.89
N PHE A 131 -0.51 -8.99 -9.68
CA PHE A 131 -0.69 -8.01 -8.61
C PHE A 131 0.65 -7.47 -8.08
N ALA A 132 1.68 -8.32 -8.02
CA ALA A 132 3.04 -7.88 -7.72
C ALA A 132 3.54 -6.84 -8.74
N ALA A 133 3.29 -7.03 -10.03
CA ALA A 133 3.62 -6.06 -11.08
C ALA A 133 2.86 -4.73 -10.92
N TYR A 134 1.59 -4.75 -10.46
CA TYR A 134 0.84 -3.53 -10.17
C TYR A 134 1.40 -2.76 -8.98
N ALA A 135 1.80 -3.47 -7.92
CA ALA A 135 2.47 -2.90 -6.76
C ALA A 135 3.81 -2.26 -7.16
N GLU A 136 4.62 -2.97 -7.95
CA GLU A 136 5.92 -2.47 -8.43
C GLU A 136 5.75 -1.24 -9.34
N THR A 137 4.74 -1.23 -10.20
CA THR A 137 4.41 -0.05 -11.01
C THR A 137 4.10 1.16 -10.13
N ALA A 138 3.29 0.99 -9.08
CA ALA A 138 2.99 2.09 -8.16
C ALA A 138 4.21 2.53 -7.35
N ARG A 139 5.07 1.59 -6.95
CA ARG A 139 6.35 1.88 -6.32
C ARG A 139 7.23 2.75 -7.22
N LYS A 140 7.36 2.40 -8.50
CA LYS A 140 8.11 3.17 -9.51
C LYS A 140 7.53 4.58 -9.68
N THR A 141 6.20 4.72 -9.73
CA THR A 141 5.54 6.04 -9.79
C THR A 141 5.87 6.89 -8.57
N LEU A 142 5.80 6.33 -7.36
CA LEU A 142 6.18 7.03 -6.13
C LEU A 142 7.65 7.52 -6.23
N ARG A 143 8.57 6.65 -6.64
CA ARG A 143 9.98 7.00 -6.84
C ARG A 143 10.18 8.06 -7.92
N SER A 144 9.42 8.02 -9.03
CA SER A 144 9.60 8.99 -10.11
C SER A 144 9.20 10.41 -9.72
N LEU A 145 8.22 10.56 -8.83
CA LEU A 145 7.87 11.88 -8.28
C LEU A 145 9.07 12.52 -7.59
N LEU A 146 9.83 11.72 -6.82
CA LEU A 146 11.02 12.14 -6.09
C LEU A 146 12.25 12.36 -7.01
N LEU A 147 12.41 11.51 -8.03
CA LEU A 147 13.58 11.51 -8.93
C LEU A 147 13.48 12.48 -10.12
N SER A 148 12.35 13.18 -10.28
CA SER A 148 12.16 14.22 -11.32
C SER A 148 13.20 15.36 -11.30
N GLN A 149 14.08 15.37 -10.31
CA GLN A 149 15.23 16.26 -10.14
C GLN A 149 16.44 15.96 -11.07
N VAL A 150 16.50 14.78 -11.73
CA VAL A 150 17.76 14.32 -12.39
C VAL A 150 17.83 14.66 -13.90
N ARG A 151 16.88 15.42 -14.46
CA ARG A 151 16.97 15.89 -15.86
C ARG A 151 16.89 17.41 -15.93
N ARG A 152 18.01 18.08 -15.67
CA ARG A 152 18.33 19.39 -16.24
C ARG A 152 19.80 19.40 -16.63
#